data_AF-A0A8C5G8E2-F1
#
_entry.id   AF-A0A8C5G8E2-F1
#
_cell.length_a   1.000
_cell.length_b   1.000
_cell.length_c   1.000
_cell.angle_alpha   90.00
_cell.angle_beta   90.00
_cell.angle_gamma   90.00
#
_symmetry.space_group_name_H-M   'P 1'
#
loop_
_entity.id
_entity.type
_entity.pdbx_description
1 polymer ?
#
loop_
_entity_poly.entity_id
_entity_poly.type
_entity_poly.pdbx_seq_one_letter_code
_entity_poly.pdbx_strand_id
1 'polypeptide(L)'
;NDLTCPIIVFDEECFQGRRHEFTSECCNVMEFGFETVRSMKVESGAWVGYEHASYQGQQFILERGEYPQCDAFGGSNAYHIERMTSFRPISCAVSPINSRSQNHRECRMTIFERENFLGRKGELSDDYPSLQAMGWCNNEVGSLRIQAGAFVCYQYPGYRGYQYIMECDRHCGEYKHFREFGSHCQTPQIQSIRRIQQ
;
A
#
# COMPACT_ATOMS: atom_id res chain seq x y z
N ASN A 1 3.31 -25.50 -8.17
CA ASN A 1 1.97 -24.90 -8.26
C ASN A 1 1.76 -23.75 -7.25
N ASP A 2 2.82 -23.18 -6.67
CA ASP A 2 2.71 -22.22 -5.56
C ASP A 2 2.97 -20.78 -6.01
N LEU A 3 2.04 -20.20 -6.78
CA LEU A 3 2.07 -18.76 -7.15
C LEU A 3 0.98 -17.96 -6.43
N THR A 4 0.22 -18.58 -5.53
CA THR A 4 -0.82 -17.89 -4.77
C THR A 4 -0.17 -17.10 -3.64
N CYS A 5 -0.65 -15.88 -3.40
CA CYS A 5 -0.23 -15.05 -2.27
C CYS A 5 -1.33 -15.07 -1.18
N PRO A 6 -1.60 -16.16 -0.46
CA PRO A 6 -2.81 -16.25 0.37
C PRO A 6 -2.90 -15.21 1.48
N ILE A 7 -4.10 -14.68 1.68
CA ILE A 7 -4.52 -13.90 2.85
C ILE A 7 -5.70 -14.60 3.52
N ILE A 8 -5.62 -14.78 4.84
CA ILE A 8 -6.68 -15.37 5.66
C ILE A 8 -7.27 -14.24 6.50
N VAL A 9 -8.57 -13.98 6.37
CA VAL A 9 -9.27 -12.92 7.10
C VAL A 9 -10.26 -13.49 8.09
N PHE A 10 -10.48 -12.75 9.18
CA PHE A 10 -11.34 -13.10 10.30
C PHE A 10 -12.29 -11.94 10.64
N ASP A 11 -13.53 -12.25 11.04
CA ASP A 11 -14.53 -11.24 11.45
C ASP A 11 -14.45 -10.87 12.94
N GLU A 12 -13.58 -11.53 13.70
CA GLU A 12 -13.22 -11.17 15.08
C GLU A 12 -11.70 -10.91 15.20
N GLU A 13 -11.31 -10.26 16.29
CA GLU A 13 -9.91 -10.05 16.64
C GLU A 13 -9.22 -11.37 17.04
N CYS A 14 -7.89 -11.35 17.11
CA CYS A 14 -7.07 -12.48 17.55
C CYS A 14 -7.32 -13.78 16.76
N PHE A 15 -7.64 -13.66 15.47
CA PHE A 15 -7.86 -14.77 14.53
C PHE A 15 -9.03 -15.69 14.94
N GLN A 16 -10.08 -15.11 15.53
CA GLN A 16 -11.28 -15.82 15.97
C GLN A 16 -12.47 -15.62 15.01
N GLY A 17 -13.60 -16.23 15.35
CA GLY A 17 -14.83 -16.08 14.59
C GLY A 17 -14.81 -16.80 13.23
N ARG A 18 -15.55 -16.23 12.28
CA ARG A 18 -15.60 -16.69 10.89
C ARG A 18 -14.28 -16.39 10.21
N ARG A 19 -13.80 -17.34 9.43
CA ARG A 19 -12.61 -17.16 8.60
C ARG A 19 -12.86 -17.45 7.12
N HIS A 20 -12.12 -16.78 6.26
CA HIS A 20 -12.07 -17.08 4.83
C HIS A 20 -10.66 -16.85 4.30
N GLU A 21 -10.22 -17.73 3.40
CA GLU A 21 -8.93 -17.63 2.73
C GLU A 21 -9.15 -17.11 1.31
N PHE A 22 -8.36 -16.10 0.92
CA PHE A 22 -8.40 -15.50 -0.40
C PHE A 22 -7.04 -15.65 -1.09
N THR A 23 -7.07 -16.02 -2.37
CA THR A 23 -5.90 -16.04 -3.26
C THR A 23 -6.02 -15.03 -4.40
N SER A 24 -7.13 -14.29 -4.46
CA SER A 24 -7.43 -13.25 -5.44
C SER A 24 -8.08 -12.06 -4.75
N GLU A 25 -8.25 -10.98 -5.49
CA GLU A 25 -8.94 -9.79 -4.99
C GLU A 25 -10.38 -10.08 -4.50
N CYS A 26 -10.80 -9.28 -3.52
CA CYS A 26 -12.15 -9.26 -2.97
C CYS A 26 -12.63 -7.80 -2.99
N CYS A 27 -13.59 -7.49 -3.86
CA CYS A 27 -14.13 -6.14 -4.00
C CYS A 27 -15.14 -5.80 -2.89
N ASN A 28 -15.70 -6.79 -2.18
CA ASN A 28 -16.63 -6.60 -1.09
C ASN A 28 -16.70 -7.84 -0.19
N VAL A 29 -16.21 -7.74 1.05
CA VAL A 29 -16.22 -8.85 2.02
C VAL A 29 -17.62 -9.29 2.47
N MET A 30 -18.63 -8.45 2.27
CA MET A 30 -20.04 -8.79 2.55
C MET A 30 -20.53 -9.95 1.68
N GLU A 31 -19.96 -10.15 0.50
CA GLU A 31 -20.27 -11.30 -0.37
C GLU A 31 -19.86 -12.64 0.25
N PHE A 32 -18.95 -12.60 1.21
CA PHE A 32 -18.47 -13.74 2.00
C PHE A 32 -19.09 -13.74 3.41
N GLY A 33 -20.07 -12.85 3.63
CA GLY A 33 -20.83 -12.69 4.86
C GLY A 33 -20.09 -11.98 6.00
N PHE A 34 -18.98 -11.29 5.72
CA PHE A 34 -18.28 -10.46 6.70
C PHE A 34 -18.86 -9.05 6.67
N GLU A 35 -19.10 -8.44 7.83
CA GLU A 35 -19.39 -6.99 7.90
C GLU A 35 -18.12 -6.16 7.70
N THR A 36 -17.01 -6.63 8.28
CA THR A 36 -15.66 -6.10 8.13
C THR A 36 -14.65 -7.19 8.49
N VAL A 37 -13.42 -7.03 8.04
CA VAL A 37 -12.28 -7.80 8.59
C VAL A 37 -11.85 -7.15 9.91
N ARG A 38 -11.57 -7.98 10.93
CA ARG A 38 -11.08 -7.55 12.26
C ARG A 38 -9.66 -8.04 12.55
N SER A 39 -9.28 -9.20 12.03
CA SER A 39 -7.90 -9.69 12.06
C SER A 39 -7.57 -10.48 10.79
N MET A 40 -6.29 -10.62 10.47
CA MET A 40 -5.86 -11.34 9.27
C MET A 40 -4.44 -11.88 9.36
N LYS A 41 -4.13 -12.87 8.51
CA LYS A 41 -2.79 -13.39 8.29
C LYS A 41 -2.46 -13.30 6.81
N VAL A 42 -1.35 -12.64 6.49
CA VAL A 42 -0.80 -12.62 5.13
C VAL A 42 0.32 -13.65 5.10
N GLU A 43 0.06 -14.78 4.44
CA GLU A 43 0.98 -15.92 4.44
C GLU A 43 2.15 -15.71 3.46
N SER A 44 1.91 -15.01 2.35
CA SER A 44 2.94 -14.62 1.40
C SER A 44 2.52 -13.44 0.50
N GLY A 45 3.51 -12.73 -0.02
CA GLY A 45 3.31 -11.57 -0.89
C GLY A 45 2.86 -10.33 -0.10
N ALA A 46 2.35 -9.36 -0.84
CA ALA A 46 1.79 -8.14 -0.28
C ALA A 46 0.41 -7.88 -0.85
N TRP A 47 -0.46 -7.34 0.00
CA TRP A 47 -1.83 -6.97 -0.30
C TRP A 47 -2.05 -5.50 0.04
N VAL A 48 -3.05 -4.90 -0.59
CA VAL A 48 -3.58 -3.60 -0.16
C VAL A 48 -5.02 -3.80 0.29
N GLY A 49 -5.27 -3.41 1.54
CA GLY A 49 -6.60 -3.30 2.12
C GLY A 49 -7.22 -1.93 1.88
N TYR A 50 -8.54 -1.88 1.80
CA TYR A 50 -9.30 -0.66 1.61
C TYR A 50 -10.43 -0.56 2.62
N GLU A 51 -10.64 0.66 3.12
CA GLU A 51 -11.69 0.97 4.08
C GLU A 51 -13.10 0.62 3.55
N HIS A 52 -13.35 0.92 2.28
CA HIS A 52 -14.64 0.73 1.63
C HIS A 52 -14.58 -0.34 0.52
N ALA A 53 -15.75 -0.83 0.13
CA ALA A 53 -15.91 -1.74 -0.99
C ALA A 53 -15.44 -1.08 -2.31
N SER A 54 -15.24 -1.90 -3.34
CA SER A 54 -14.77 -1.45 -4.66
C SER A 54 -13.44 -0.69 -4.63
N TYR A 55 -12.56 -1.05 -3.69
CA TYR A 55 -11.21 -0.52 -3.56
C TYR A 55 -11.18 1.00 -3.30
N GLN A 56 -12.10 1.47 -2.45
CA GLN A 56 -12.29 2.89 -2.13
C GLN A 56 -11.92 3.21 -0.67
N GLY A 57 -11.73 4.49 -0.36
CA GLY A 57 -11.44 4.96 0.99
C GLY A 57 -9.95 4.91 1.32
N GLN A 58 -9.62 4.88 2.60
CA GLN A 58 -8.23 4.77 3.04
C GLN A 58 -7.60 3.43 2.64
N GLN A 59 -6.32 3.46 2.27
CA GLN A 59 -5.53 2.28 1.90
C GLN A 59 -4.66 1.81 3.07
N PHE A 60 -4.41 0.51 3.14
CA PHE A 60 -3.56 -0.12 4.15
C PHE A 60 -2.62 -1.11 3.49
N ILE A 61 -1.31 -0.96 3.70
CA ILE A 61 -0.33 -1.94 3.24
C ILE A 61 -0.36 -3.17 4.16
N LEU A 62 -0.50 -4.35 3.56
CA LEU A 62 -0.60 -5.65 4.24
C LEU A 62 0.51 -6.55 3.71
N GLU A 63 1.67 -6.52 4.35
CA GLU A 63 2.82 -7.36 4.03
C GLU A 63 2.71 -8.69 4.78
N ARG A 64 3.58 -9.65 4.44
CA ARG A 64 3.61 -10.94 5.14
C ARG A 64 3.69 -10.77 6.66
N GLY A 65 2.76 -11.39 7.38
CA GLY A 65 2.68 -11.29 8.83
C GLY A 65 1.31 -11.59 9.41
N GLU A 66 1.23 -11.44 10.73
CA GLU A 66 0.01 -11.63 11.51
C GLU A 66 -0.50 -10.28 12.02
N TYR A 67 -1.78 -10.01 11.78
CA TYR A 67 -2.45 -8.77 12.16
C TYR A 67 -3.63 -9.11 13.09
N PRO A 68 -3.42 -9.21 14.40
CA PRO A 68 -4.43 -9.70 15.34
C PRO A 68 -5.58 -8.71 15.58
N GLN A 69 -5.46 -7.45 15.17
CA GLN A 69 -6.48 -6.41 15.35
C GLN A 69 -6.30 -5.27 14.34
N CYS A 70 -7.30 -4.40 14.22
CA CYS A 70 -7.31 -3.29 13.26
C CYS A 70 -6.08 -2.37 13.34
N ASP A 71 -5.66 -2.05 14.56
CA ASP A 71 -4.53 -1.14 14.80
C ASP A 71 -3.19 -1.69 14.27
N ALA A 72 -3.09 -3.02 14.08
CA ALA A 72 -1.85 -3.66 13.64
C ALA A 72 -1.46 -3.29 12.20
N PHE A 73 -2.41 -2.85 11.35
CA PHE A 73 -2.14 -2.47 9.95
C PHE A 73 -2.16 -0.95 9.69
N GLY A 74 -2.46 -0.13 10.71
CA GLY A 74 -2.54 1.34 10.57
C GLY A 74 -1.22 2.10 10.58
N GLY A 75 -0.10 1.47 10.95
CA GLY A 75 1.25 2.03 10.85
C GLY A 75 1.58 3.19 11.81
N SER A 76 0.59 3.89 12.37
CA SER A 76 0.68 4.75 13.55
C SER A 76 -0.71 5.30 13.85
N ASN A 77 -1.00 5.61 15.12
CA ASN A 77 -2.26 6.14 15.69
C ASN A 77 -2.83 7.45 15.05
N ALA A 78 -2.44 7.81 13.83
CA ALA A 78 -2.91 9.00 13.11
C ALA A 78 -4.22 8.77 12.34
N TYR A 79 -4.57 7.51 12.00
CA TYR A 79 -5.85 7.18 11.38
C TYR A 79 -6.49 5.99 12.10
N HIS A 80 -7.70 6.19 12.62
CA HIS A 80 -8.44 5.14 13.31
C HIS A 80 -9.11 4.23 12.27
N ILE A 81 -8.70 2.97 12.22
CA ILE A 81 -9.23 2.03 11.23
C ILE A 81 -10.45 1.33 11.80
N GLU A 82 -11.63 1.77 11.37
CA GLU A 82 -12.87 1.14 11.81
C GLU A 82 -13.27 -0.07 10.97
N ARG A 83 -12.92 -0.06 9.68
CA ARG A 83 -13.43 -0.99 8.69
C ARG A 83 -12.39 -1.31 7.63
N MET A 84 -12.35 -2.56 7.19
CA MET A 84 -11.72 -2.99 5.95
C MET A 84 -12.69 -3.90 5.23
N THR A 85 -13.11 -3.49 4.03
CA THR A 85 -14.22 -4.14 3.31
C THR A 85 -13.89 -4.55 1.88
N SER A 86 -12.70 -4.19 1.38
CA SER A 86 -12.14 -4.79 0.17
C SER A 86 -10.62 -4.86 0.23
N PHE A 87 -10.02 -5.75 -0.54
CA PHE A 87 -8.57 -5.93 -0.62
C PHE A 87 -8.18 -6.64 -1.91
N ARG A 88 -6.92 -6.44 -2.34
CA ARG A 88 -6.37 -7.10 -3.52
C ARG A 88 -4.88 -7.36 -3.36
N PRO A 89 -4.31 -8.35 -4.09
CA PRO A 89 -2.88 -8.54 -4.13
C PRO A 89 -2.18 -7.37 -4.86
N ILE A 90 -0.92 -7.14 -4.51
CA ILE A 90 -0.03 -6.17 -5.18
C ILE A 90 0.86 -6.96 -6.15
N SER A 91 0.41 -7.09 -7.40
CA SER A 91 1.01 -8.00 -8.38
C SER A 91 2.46 -7.65 -8.74
N CYS A 92 2.76 -6.37 -8.98
CA CYS A 92 4.14 -5.93 -9.24
C CYS A 92 5.06 -5.98 -8.01
N ALA A 93 4.50 -6.21 -6.83
CA ALA A 93 5.28 -6.57 -5.67
C ALA A 93 5.60 -8.06 -5.62
N VAL A 94 5.17 -8.93 -6.56
CA VAL A 94 5.48 -10.38 -6.56
C VAL A 94 6.55 -10.67 -7.62
N SER A 95 7.66 -11.34 -7.25
CA SER A 95 8.64 -11.81 -8.23
C SER A 95 8.40 -13.28 -8.59
N PRO A 96 8.49 -13.68 -9.88
CA PRO A 96 8.59 -15.09 -10.23
C PRO A 96 9.80 -15.71 -9.52
N ILE A 97 9.57 -16.88 -8.89
CA ILE A 97 10.43 -17.60 -7.92
C ILE A 97 11.88 -17.90 -8.38
N ASN A 98 12.27 -17.52 -9.60
CA ASN A 98 13.61 -17.73 -10.15
C ASN A 98 14.54 -16.51 -10.03
N SER A 99 14.09 -15.39 -9.48
CA SER A 99 14.90 -14.18 -9.31
C SER A 99 15.30 -13.97 -7.85
N ARG A 100 16.01 -14.93 -7.24
CA ARG A 100 16.45 -14.91 -5.82
C ARG A 100 17.40 -13.74 -5.42
N SER A 101 17.47 -12.63 -6.17
CA SER A 101 18.43 -11.55 -5.87
C SER A 101 18.16 -10.15 -6.44
N GLN A 102 17.10 -9.86 -7.22
CA GLN A 102 17.10 -8.61 -8.04
C GLN A 102 16.03 -7.54 -7.76
N ASN A 103 14.83 -7.86 -7.29
CA ASN A 103 13.75 -6.84 -7.27
C ASN A 103 13.95 -5.70 -6.26
N HIS A 104 14.51 -5.95 -5.07
CA HIS A 104 14.70 -4.86 -4.08
C HIS A 104 15.74 -3.81 -4.51
N ARG A 105 16.65 -4.19 -5.43
CA ARG A 105 17.62 -3.28 -6.07
C ARG A 105 17.10 -2.64 -7.36
N GLU A 106 15.95 -3.08 -7.86
CA GLU A 106 15.35 -2.58 -9.09
C GLU A 106 14.15 -1.66 -8.85
N CYS A 107 13.55 -1.65 -7.64
CA CYS A 107 12.51 -0.69 -7.28
C CYS A 107 12.99 0.73 -7.56
N ARG A 108 12.23 1.44 -8.40
CA ARG A 108 12.58 2.79 -8.83
C ARG A 108 11.35 3.64 -8.99
N MET A 109 11.42 4.82 -8.39
CA MET A 109 10.40 5.85 -8.42
C MET A 109 11.04 7.20 -8.76
N THR A 110 10.28 8.07 -9.42
CA THR A 110 10.55 9.51 -9.48
C THR A 110 9.41 10.28 -8.88
N ILE A 111 9.72 11.18 -7.94
CA ILE A 111 8.76 12.14 -7.37
C ILE A 111 8.95 13.51 -8.02
N PHE A 112 7.84 14.24 -8.18
CA PHE A 112 7.82 15.58 -8.76
C PHE A 112 7.12 16.56 -7.82
N GLU A 113 7.62 17.78 -7.79
CA GLU A 113 7.11 18.86 -6.95
C GLU A 113 5.67 19.25 -7.30
N ARG A 114 5.30 19.20 -8.58
CA ARG A 114 3.98 19.60 -9.07
C ARG A 114 3.32 18.44 -9.83
N GLU A 115 2.02 18.57 -10.03
CA GLU A 115 1.24 17.69 -10.90
C GLU A 115 1.79 17.68 -12.34
N ASN A 116 1.44 16.66 -13.12
CA ASN A 116 1.86 16.47 -14.51
C ASN A 116 3.37 16.37 -14.71
N PHE A 117 4.11 15.87 -13.71
CA PHE A 117 5.56 15.65 -13.75
C PHE A 117 6.38 16.93 -13.92
N LEU A 118 5.89 18.03 -13.32
CA LEU A 118 6.50 19.35 -13.44
C LEU A 118 7.28 19.75 -12.18
N GLY A 119 8.21 20.70 -12.34
CA GLY A 119 8.99 21.26 -11.23
C GLY A 119 10.22 20.43 -10.89
N ARG A 120 10.73 20.57 -9.67
CA ARG A 120 11.87 19.77 -9.20
C ARG A 120 11.49 18.29 -9.15
N LYS A 121 12.46 17.41 -9.41
CA LYS A 121 12.30 15.96 -9.33
C LYS A 121 13.34 15.32 -8.43
N GLY A 122 12.98 14.20 -7.82
CA GLY A 122 13.88 13.33 -7.06
C GLY A 122 13.71 11.88 -7.52
N GLU A 123 14.81 11.14 -7.65
CA GLU A 123 14.80 9.71 -7.97
C GLU A 123 15.04 8.90 -6.70
N LEU A 124 14.19 7.91 -6.44
CA LEU A 124 14.16 7.13 -5.21
C LEU A 124 14.30 5.65 -5.55
N SER A 125 15.25 4.98 -4.88
CA SER A 125 15.48 3.53 -4.96
C SER A 125 15.51 2.83 -3.59
N ASP A 126 15.42 3.61 -2.52
CA ASP A 126 15.55 3.17 -1.14
C ASP A 126 14.40 3.67 -0.27
N ASP A 127 14.42 3.30 1.01
CA ASP A 127 13.42 3.71 1.98
C ASP A 127 13.82 5.04 2.61
N TYR A 128 12.89 5.98 2.65
CA TYR A 128 13.09 7.34 3.14
C TYR A 128 12.08 7.64 4.25
N PRO A 129 12.46 7.48 5.53
CA PRO A 129 11.61 7.83 6.66
C PRO A 129 11.40 9.35 6.78
N SER A 130 12.19 10.17 6.08
CA SER A 130 11.95 11.60 5.87
C SER A 130 12.45 12.01 4.50
N LEU A 131 11.55 12.49 3.64
CA LEU A 131 11.92 13.07 2.35
C LEU A 131 12.74 14.36 2.54
N GLN A 132 12.46 15.13 3.59
CA GLN A 132 13.20 16.35 3.89
C GLN A 132 14.65 16.05 4.26
N ALA A 133 14.91 14.97 5.01
CA ALA A 133 16.27 14.52 5.31
C ALA A 133 17.05 14.07 4.05
N MET A 134 16.34 13.61 3.01
CA MET A 134 16.92 13.32 1.69
C MET A 134 17.26 14.59 0.90
N GLY A 135 16.70 15.75 1.28
CA GLY A 135 16.86 17.03 0.57
C GLY A 135 15.63 17.49 -0.20
N TRP A 136 14.50 16.77 -0.08
CA TRP A 136 13.22 17.22 -0.63
C TRP A 136 12.73 18.46 0.11
N CYS A 137 12.57 19.57 -0.60
CA CYS A 137 12.40 20.89 0.03
C CYS A 137 10.94 21.21 0.41
N ASN A 138 9.99 20.36 0.00
CA ASN A 138 8.55 20.54 0.22
C ASN A 138 8.00 19.39 1.09
N ASN A 139 6.83 19.59 1.69
CA ASN A 139 6.06 18.53 2.36
C ASN A 139 5.09 17.80 1.41
N GLU A 140 5.10 18.18 0.14
CA GLU A 140 4.19 17.71 -0.90
C GLU A 140 4.93 17.04 -2.05
N VAL A 141 4.27 16.08 -2.67
CA VAL A 141 4.66 15.45 -3.93
C VAL A 141 3.45 15.53 -4.86
N GLY A 142 3.54 16.37 -5.89
CA GLY A 142 2.42 16.64 -6.79
C GLY A 142 2.15 15.53 -7.81
N SER A 143 3.18 14.77 -8.21
CA SER A 143 3.03 13.61 -9.10
C SER A 143 4.17 12.60 -8.94
N LEU A 144 3.93 11.36 -9.34
CA LEU A 144 4.91 10.27 -9.25
C LEU A 144 4.99 9.46 -10.55
N ARG A 145 6.17 8.92 -10.82
CA ARG A 145 6.38 7.85 -11.80
C ARG A 145 7.00 6.64 -11.12
N ILE A 146 6.38 5.48 -11.25
CA ILE A 146 6.87 4.21 -10.71
C ILE A 146 7.43 3.40 -11.88
N GLN A 147 8.75 3.44 -12.04
CA GLN A 147 9.40 2.72 -13.13
C GLN A 147 9.46 1.22 -12.85
N ALA A 148 9.56 0.82 -11.59
CA ALA A 148 9.64 -0.58 -11.19
C ALA A 148 9.25 -0.78 -9.73
N GLY A 149 8.56 -1.89 -9.46
CA GLY A 149 8.14 -2.31 -8.13
C GLY A 149 6.92 -1.56 -7.60
N ALA A 150 6.74 -1.64 -6.29
CA ALA A 150 5.67 -0.97 -5.57
C ALA A 150 6.20 -0.25 -4.32
N PHE A 151 5.58 0.88 -4.01
CA PHE A 151 5.93 1.74 -2.89
C PHE A 151 4.70 2.08 -2.09
N VAL A 152 4.91 2.35 -0.79
CA VAL A 152 3.90 3.00 0.05
C VAL A 152 4.40 4.39 0.44
N CYS A 153 3.59 5.39 0.12
CA CYS A 153 3.81 6.79 0.45
C CYS A 153 2.99 7.15 1.70
N TYR A 154 3.59 7.92 2.60
CA TYR A 154 2.97 8.31 3.87
C TYR A 154 2.91 9.83 4.02
N GLN A 155 1.81 10.30 4.61
CA GLN A 155 1.55 11.72 4.85
C GLN A 155 2.60 12.41 5.74
N TYR A 156 3.14 11.70 6.72
CA TYR A 156 4.09 12.24 7.69
C TYR A 156 5.41 11.46 7.71
N PRO A 157 6.49 12.05 8.26
CA PRO A 157 7.75 11.35 8.47
C PRO A 157 7.58 10.15 9.42
N GLY A 158 8.44 9.15 9.23
CA GLY A 158 8.45 7.92 10.02
C GLY A 158 7.34 6.94 9.66
N TYR A 159 6.84 6.98 8.42
CA TYR A 159 5.81 6.07 7.89
C TYR A 159 4.47 6.20 8.60
N ARG A 160 4.01 7.45 8.78
CA ARG A 160 2.82 7.79 9.58
C ARG A 160 1.76 8.53 8.79
N GLY A 161 0.53 8.50 9.29
CA GLY A 161 -0.63 9.13 8.67
C GLY A 161 -1.21 8.30 7.54
N TYR A 162 -1.90 8.96 6.60
CA TYR A 162 -2.47 8.30 5.44
C TYR A 162 -1.41 7.59 4.60
N GLN A 163 -1.77 6.40 4.13
CA GLN A 163 -0.97 5.56 3.25
C GLN A 163 -1.53 5.61 1.82
N TYR A 164 -0.65 5.62 0.82
CA TYR A 164 -1.00 5.56 -0.60
C TYR A 164 -0.08 4.57 -1.30
N ILE A 165 -0.66 3.56 -1.96
CA ILE A 165 0.09 2.47 -2.60
C ILE A 165 0.30 2.84 -4.07
N MET A 166 1.56 2.91 -4.48
CA MET A 166 1.98 3.27 -5.83
C MET A 166 2.63 2.07 -6.50
N GLU A 167 2.13 1.68 -7.66
CA GLU A 167 2.49 0.44 -8.35
C GLU A 167 2.95 0.75 -9.78
N CYS A 168 3.96 0.03 -10.28
CA CYS A 168 4.43 0.21 -11.66
C CYS A 168 3.47 -0.36 -12.72
N ASP A 169 2.63 -1.33 -12.36
CA ASP A 169 1.65 -1.96 -13.26
C ASP A 169 0.27 -1.27 -13.23
N ARG A 170 0.01 -0.41 -12.24
CA ARG A 170 -1.21 0.38 -12.14
C ARG A 170 -0.99 1.76 -12.76
N HIS A 171 -1.98 2.26 -13.51
CA HIS A 171 -1.87 3.54 -14.24
C HIS A 171 -0.63 3.63 -15.15
N CYS A 172 -0.10 2.49 -15.61
CA CYS A 172 1.18 2.41 -16.32
C CYS A 172 2.35 3.05 -15.54
N GLY A 173 2.29 3.01 -14.20
CA GLY A 173 3.24 3.64 -13.30
C GLY A 173 3.18 5.18 -13.31
N GLU A 174 2.19 5.80 -13.95
CA GLU A 174 2.07 7.26 -14.06
C GLU A 174 0.94 7.79 -13.17
N TYR A 175 1.29 8.57 -12.15
CA TYR A 175 0.34 9.24 -11.26
C TYR A 175 0.48 10.75 -11.41
N LYS A 176 -0.31 11.34 -12.31
CA LYS A 176 -0.17 12.74 -12.76
C LYS A 176 -0.77 13.75 -11.79
N HIS A 177 -1.79 13.32 -11.03
CA HIS A 177 -2.52 14.15 -10.09
C HIS A 177 -2.59 13.47 -8.74
N PHE A 178 -2.59 14.24 -7.64
CA PHE A 178 -2.67 13.63 -6.30
C PHE A 178 -3.97 12.85 -6.07
N ARG A 179 -5.05 13.19 -6.79
CA ARG A 179 -6.32 12.46 -6.77
C ARG A 179 -6.20 11.03 -7.30
N GLU A 180 -5.14 10.72 -8.04
CA GLU A 180 -4.85 9.37 -8.53
C GLU A 180 -4.13 8.52 -7.47
N PHE A 181 -3.65 9.12 -6.38
CA PHE A 181 -2.95 8.41 -5.29
C PHE A 181 -3.91 7.50 -4.49
N GLY A 182 -5.21 7.83 -4.50
CA GLY A 182 -6.26 7.10 -3.82
C GLY A 182 -7.54 7.91 -3.73
N SER A 183 -8.70 7.24 -3.63
CA SER A 183 -9.98 7.96 -3.64
C SER A 183 -10.24 8.80 -2.40
N HIS A 184 -9.56 8.51 -1.28
CA HIS A 184 -9.57 9.34 -0.07
C HIS A 184 -8.48 10.42 -0.06
N CYS A 185 -7.62 10.51 -1.09
CA CYS A 185 -6.53 11.49 -1.11
C CYS A 185 -7.07 12.92 -1.31
N GLN A 186 -6.96 13.76 -0.28
CA GLN A 186 -7.42 15.15 -0.31
C GLN A 186 -6.28 16.16 -0.53
N THR A 187 -5.02 15.77 -0.29
CA THR A 187 -3.86 16.65 -0.40
C THR A 187 -2.68 15.90 -1.02
N PRO A 188 -1.74 16.60 -1.70
CA PRO A 188 -0.50 15.99 -2.22
C PRO A 188 0.56 15.75 -1.12
N GLN A 189 0.20 15.81 0.16
CA GLN A 189 1.16 15.75 1.26
C GLN A 189 1.76 14.34 1.38
N ILE A 190 3.06 14.22 1.13
CA ILE A 190 3.85 12.99 1.28
C ILE A 190 5.20 13.38 1.88
N GLN A 191 5.58 12.76 3.00
CA GLN A 191 6.81 13.10 3.72
C GLN A 191 7.69 11.90 4.08
N SER A 192 7.20 10.67 3.90
CA SER A 192 8.05 9.47 3.91
C SER A 192 7.55 8.44 2.90
N ILE A 193 8.48 7.65 2.36
CA ILE A 193 8.21 6.67 1.31
C ILE A 193 9.08 5.45 1.60
N ARG A 194 8.52 4.25 1.45
CA ARG A 194 9.31 3.00 1.48
C ARG A 194 8.85 2.05 0.40
N ARG A 195 9.73 1.13 0.05
CA ARG A 195 9.42 -0.02 -0.81
C ARG A 195 8.51 -0.98 -0.05
N ILE A 196 7.64 -1.66 -0.80
CA ILE A 196 6.81 -2.74 -0.28
C ILE A 196 7.63 -4.04 -0.32
N GLN A 197 7.62 -4.77 0.80
CA GLN A 197 8.35 -6.03 1.02
C GLN A 197 7.44 -7.24 0.78
N GLN A 198 8.04 -8.39 0.45
CA GLN A 198 7.38 -9.68 0.21
C GLN A 198 7.65 -10.67 1.34
#